data_AF-A0A6A6YP77-F1
#
_entry.id   AF-A0A6A6YP77-F1
#
_cell.length_a   1.000
_cell.length_b   1.000
_cell.length_c   1.000
_cell.angle_alpha   90.00
_cell.angle_beta   90.00
_cell.angle_gamma   90.00
#
_symmetry.space_group_name_H-M   'P 1'
#
loop_
_entity.id
_entity.type
_entity.pdbx_description
1 polymer ?
#
loop_
_entity_poly.entity_id
_entity_poly.type
_entity_poly.pdbx_seq_one_letter_code
_entity_poly.pdbx_strand_id
1 'polypeptide(L)'
;MSIFSSETLKDAPLVVRGAGFAFGVACKFVVENCTVVTATTKDEKADAKNSVKRSWNDSEDQRFYAKPMQVTEPLKSELEIKIYRVSTTATSAVGAKDGDEEDGWNKVQRVIRPMPTALWGKYDQSTDPSHRDASQAAMLSPSNGTKQLMTGVDIHAPDAKFSAEVPIQFNVVDTMGQDVKFESGKEPVFPNPKLVNAAWSPVAPSMNWQDDAKIITDEWKDMKGIAVSVVSMWKGVSAFKMWDTKNFSGAAPLKTVETFKKLYLSMPALTASG
;
A
#
# COMPACT_ATOMS: atom_id res chain seq x y z
N MET A 1 24.16 27.10 15.94
CA MET A 1 22.93 27.86 15.65
C MET A 1 22.90 28.04 14.13
N SER A 2 22.24 27.12 13.42
CA SER A 2 22.06 27.20 11.97
C SER A 2 20.57 27.16 11.70
N ILE A 3 20.08 28.26 11.16
CA ILE A 3 18.69 28.50 10.82
C ILE A 3 18.45 27.82 9.47
N PHE A 4 17.57 26.82 9.44
CA PHE A 4 17.06 26.28 8.18
C PHE A 4 16.12 27.33 7.58
N SER A 5 16.57 27.98 6.51
CA SER A 5 15.73 28.87 5.69
C SER A 5 14.74 28.02 4.88
N SER A 6 13.45 28.31 5.02
CA SER A 6 12.34 27.57 4.41
C SER A 6 11.91 28.16 3.06
N GLU A 7 12.81 28.25 2.08
CA GLU A 7 12.54 28.94 0.80
C GLU A 7 12.52 28.08 -0.47
N THR A 8 12.36 26.76 -0.40
CA THR A 8 12.43 25.91 -1.62
C THR A 8 11.29 24.92 -1.86
N LEU A 9 10.16 25.00 -1.15
CA LEU A 9 9.01 24.11 -1.36
C LEU A 9 7.76 24.82 -1.93
N LYS A 10 7.93 25.91 -2.70
CA LYS A 10 6.78 26.62 -3.29
C LYS A 10 6.19 25.98 -4.55
N ASP A 11 6.96 25.15 -5.26
CA ASP A 11 6.56 24.60 -6.58
C ASP A 11 6.71 23.07 -6.69
N ALA A 12 6.92 22.36 -5.58
CA ALA A 12 7.05 20.91 -5.62
C ALA A 12 5.65 20.27 -5.73
N PRO A 13 5.33 19.53 -6.82
CA PRO A 13 4.05 18.85 -6.93
C PRO A 13 3.90 17.83 -5.79
N LEU A 14 2.70 17.72 -5.22
CA LEU A 14 2.39 16.71 -4.20
C LEU A 14 2.57 15.32 -4.79
N VAL A 15 3.57 14.58 -4.31
CA VAL A 15 3.85 13.22 -4.78
C VAL A 15 3.04 12.22 -3.96
N VAL A 16 1.87 11.84 -4.47
CA VAL A 16 1.20 10.63 -3.97
C VAL A 16 1.96 9.43 -4.54
N ARG A 17 2.84 8.83 -3.73
CA ARG A 17 3.51 7.58 -4.11
C ARG A 17 2.49 6.45 -4.05
N GLY A 18 1.94 6.07 -5.20
CA GLY A 18 1.23 4.81 -5.35
C GLY A 18 2.13 3.64 -4.98
N ALA A 19 1.56 2.58 -4.41
CA ALA A 19 2.30 1.34 -4.16
C ALA A 19 2.78 0.78 -5.50
N GLY A 20 4.10 0.61 -5.66
CA GLY A 20 4.68 0.02 -6.86
C GLY A 20 4.30 -1.46 -6.94
N PHE A 21 3.60 -1.86 -8.01
CA PHE A 21 3.28 -3.25 -8.29
C PHE A 21 4.17 -3.75 -9.43
N ALA A 22 4.75 -4.93 -9.27
CA ALA A 22 5.53 -5.59 -10.31
C ALA A 22 5.34 -7.10 -10.19
N PHE A 23 5.35 -7.80 -11.32
CA PHE A 23 5.25 -9.25 -11.37
C PHE A 23 6.05 -9.81 -12.55
N GLY A 24 6.57 -11.01 -12.36
CA GLY A 24 7.33 -11.73 -13.39
C GLY A 24 6.56 -12.91 -13.93
N VAL A 25 6.61 -13.10 -15.25
CA VAL A 25 6.12 -14.30 -15.94
C VAL A 25 7.33 -15.08 -16.43
N ALA A 26 7.56 -16.25 -15.84
CA ALA A 26 8.64 -17.15 -16.25
C ALA A 26 8.08 -18.35 -17.01
N CYS A 27 8.59 -18.59 -18.21
CA CYS A 27 8.28 -19.72 -19.05
C CYS A 27 9.39 -20.77 -18.96
N LYS A 28 9.02 -22.06 -19.09
CA LYS A 28 9.98 -23.16 -19.26
C LYS A 28 10.49 -23.27 -20.71
N PHE A 29 9.90 -22.49 -21.61
CA PHE A 29 10.19 -22.45 -23.03
C PHE A 29 10.77 -21.08 -23.41
N VAL A 30 11.55 -21.03 -24.48
CA VAL A 30 12.17 -19.80 -24.97
C VAL A 30 11.15 -18.94 -25.72
N VAL A 31 11.10 -17.65 -25.39
CA VAL A 31 10.14 -16.70 -25.96
C VAL A 31 10.86 -15.74 -26.90
N GLU A 32 10.31 -15.52 -28.11
CA GLU A 32 10.86 -14.58 -29.09
C GLU A 32 10.19 -13.21 -28.99
N ASN A 33 8.86 -13.21 -29.02
CA ASN A 33 8.05 -12.00 -29.00
C ASN A 33 7.12 -12.02 -27.79
N CYS A 34 6.97 -10.88 -27.12
CA CYS A 34 5.95 -10.72 -26.07
C CYS A 34 5.06 -9.53 -26.40
N THR A 35 3.75 -9.74 -26.28
CA THR A 35 2.76 -8.68 -26.40
C THR A 35 2.03 -8.56 -25.08
N VAL A 36 2.14 -7.39 -24.44
CA VAL A 36 1.39 -7.08 -23.22
C VAL A 36 0.21 -6.22 -23.63
N VAL A 37 -0.99 -6.70 -23.34
CA VAL A 37 -2.26 -6.04 -23.69
C VAL A 37 -2.94 -5.60 -22.40
N THR A 38 -3.20 -4.29 -22.31
CA THR A 38 -3.98 -3.69 -21.23
C THR A 38 -5.45 -3.64 -21.67
N ALA A 39 -6.37 -4.15 -20.86
CA ALA A 39 -7.80 -4.12 -21.15
C ALA A 39 -8.61 -3.71 -19.91
N THR A 40 -9.62 -2.86 -20.12
CA THR A 40 -10.54 -2.35 -19.09
C THR A 40 -11.55 -3.39 -18.61
N THR A 41 -12.02 -4.27 -19.50
CA THR A 41 -12.94 -5.37 -19.17
C THR A 41 -12.62 -6.64 -19.96
N LYS A 42 -13.12 -7.81 -19.49
CA LYS A 42 -12.90 -9.10 -20.17
C LYS A 42 -13.63 -9.21 -21.52
N ASP A 43 -14.68 -8.42 -21.72
CA ASP A 43 -15.57 -8.49 -22.88
C ASP A 43 -15.28 -7.41 -23.95
N GLU A 44 -14.46 -6.42 -23.62
CA GLU A 44 -14.00 -5.42 -24.59
C GLU A 44 -12.86 -5.96 -25.47
N LYS A 45 -12.93 -5.65 -26.77
CA LYS A 45 -11.83 -5.88 -27.68
C LYS A 45 -10.62 -5.14 -27.15
N ALA A 46 -9.51 -5.87 -26.96
CA ALA A 46 -8.20 -5.34 -26.61
C ALA A 46 -7.98 -3.94 -27.17
N ASP A 47 -7.78 -2.95 -26.31
CA ASP A 47 -7.46 -1.60 -26.73
C ASP A 47 -6.10 -1.63 -27.42
N ALA A 48 -6.11 -1.66 -28.75
CA ALA A 48 -4.89 -1.69 -29.56
C ALA A 48 -3.97 -0.51 -29.23
N LYS A 49 -4.54 0.62 -28.78
CA LYS A 49 -3.82 1.82 -28.34
C LYS A 49 -2.96 1.60 -27.08
N ASN A 50 -3.39 0.74 -26.15
CA ASN A 50 -2.70 0.49 -24.87
C ASN A 50 -1.98 -0.86 -24.83
N SER A 51 -1.83 -1.50 -26.00
CA SER A 51 -1.03 -2.71 -26.17
C SER A 51 0.43 -2.35 -26.41
N VAL A 52 1.32 -2.98 -25.64
CA VAL A 52 2.77 -2.82 -25.75
C VAL A 52 3.31 -4.10 -26.34
N LYS A 53 3.60 -4.07 -27.65
CA LYS A 53 4.30 -5.15 -28.33
C LYS A 53 5.81 -4.92 -28.22
N ARG A 54 6.53 -5.91 -27.71
CA ARG A 54 7.99 -5.93 -27.68
C ARG A 54 8.49 -7.18 -28.39
N SER A 55 9.32 -6.95 -29.40
CA SER A 55 10.11 -7.99 -30.03
C SER A 55 11.56 -7.81 -29.59
N TRP A 56 12.25 -8.92 -29.31
CA TRP A 56 13.66 -8.91 -28.89
C TRP A 56 14.50 -9.83 -29.77
N ASN A 57 14.17 -9.95 -31.06
CA ASN A 57 14.91 -10.81 -32.00
C ASN A 57 15.85 -10.02 -32.93
N ASP A 58 16.46 -8.95 -32.42
CA ASP A 58 17.27 -8.05 -33.24
C ASP A 58 18.67 -8.63 -33.57
N SER A 59 19.10 -9.72 -32.93
CA SER A 59 20.39 -10.37 -33.21
C SER A 59 20.27 -11.87 -33.46
N GLU A 60 21.16 -12.41 -34.30
CA GLU A 60 21.22 -13.86 -34.58
C GLU A 60 21.47 -14.69 -33.31
N ASP A 61 22.08 -14.08 -32.31
CA ASP A 61 22.33 -14.65 -30.99
C ASP A 61 21.07 -14.85 -30.16
N GLN A 62 19.92 -14.31 -30.55
CA GLN A 62 18.65 -14.55 -29.84
C GLN A 62 17.76 -15.59 -30.53
N ARG A 63 18.14 -16.04 -31.74
CA ARG A 63 17.46 -17.15 -32.42
C ARG A 63 17.71 -18.46 -31.67
N PHE A 64 16.66 -19.26 -31.56
CA PHE A 64 16.69 -20.58 -30.94
C PHE A 64 16.04 -21.62 -31.85
N TYR A 65 16.41 -22.88 -31.62
CA TYR A 65 16.03 -24.02 -32.44
C TYR A 65 15.60 -25.17 -31.52
N ALA A 66 15.15 -26.28 -32.10
CA ALA A 66 14.98 -27.54 -31.39
C ALA A 66 15.99 -28.55 -31.95
N LYS A 67 17.22 -28.52 -31.41
CA LYS A 67 18.32 -29.39 -31.87
C LYS A 67 17.95 -30.88 -31.86
N PRO A 68 17.25 -31.43 -30.84
CA PRO A 68 16.85 -32.84 -30.82
C PRO A 68 15.85 -33.21 -31.92
N MET A 69 15.11 -32.23 -32.46
CA MET A 69 14.18 -32.43 -33.57
C MET A 69 14.84 -32.20 -34.93
N GLN A 70 16.16 -31.97 -34.97
CA GLN A 70 16.93 -31.68 -36.18
C GLN A 70 16.41 -30.47 -36.98
N VAL A 71 15.72 -29.54 -36.31
CA VAL A 71 15.14 -28.36 -36.95
C VAL A 71 16.27 -27.39 -37.32
N THR A 72 16.41 -27.13 -38.61
CA THR A 72 17.42 -26.23 -39.17
C THR A 72 16.95 -24.78 -39.24
N GLU A 73 15.64 -24.56 -39.25
CA GLU A 73 14.98 -23.26 -39.24
C GLU A 73 14.78 -22.73 -37.81
N PRO A 74 14.93 -21.42 -37.57
CA PRO A 74 14.73 -20.85 -36.25
C PRO A 74 13.25 -20.95 -35.85
N LEU A 75 13.01 -21.38 -34.61
CA LEU A 75 11.66 -21.46 -34.07
C LEU A 75 11.13 -20.07 -33.71
N LYS A 76 9.81 -19.94 -33.80
CA LYS A 76 9.09 -18.73 -33.38
C LYS A 76 8.21 -19.01 -32.19
N SER A 77 8.23 -18.12 -31.20
CA SER A 77 7.39 -18.23 -30.00
C SER A 77 6.86 -16.87 -29.59
N GLU A 78 5.55 -16.79 -29.41
CA GLU A 78 4.86 -15.58 -29.01
C GLU A 78 4.21 -15.76 -27.63
N LEU A 79 4.49 -14.83 -26.72
CA LEU A 79 3.86 -14.74 -25.41
C LEU A 79 2.88 -13.58 -25.40
N GLU A 80 1.60 -13.85 -25.17
CA GLU A 80 0.58 -12.82 -25.00
C GLU A 80 0.14 -12.75 -23.54
N ILE A 81 0.24 -11.57 -22.94
CA ILE A 81 -0.16 -11.32 -21.55
C ILE A 81 -1.29 -10.29 -21.57
N LYS A 82 -2.45 -10.68 -21.05
CA LYS A 82 -3.63 -9.81 -20.95
C LYS A 82 -3.85 -9.42 -19.49
N ILE A 83 -3.83 -8.12 -19.23
CA ILE A 83 -4.02 -7.57 -17.89
C ILE A 83 -5.37 -6.86 -17.88
N TYR A 84 -6.28 -7.35 -17.04
CA TYR A 84 -7.63 -6.83 -16.89
C TYR A 84 -7.79 -6.09 -15.59
N ARG A 85 -8.46 -4.93 -15.64
CA ARG A 85 -8.92 -4.28 -14.42
C ARG A 85 -10.15 -4.99 -13.88
N VAL A 86 -10.17 -5.23 -12.58
CA VAL A 86 -11.41 -5.61 -11.89
C VAL A 86 -12.19 -4.32 -11.69
N SER A 87 -13.28 -4.15 -12.43
CA SER A 87 -14.22 -3.04 -12.22
C SER A 87 -14.80 -3.18 -10.82
N THR A 88 -14.21 -2.48 -9.85
CA THR A 88 -14.84 -2.26 -8.55
C THR A 88 -15.70 -1.02 -8.70
N THR A 89 -17.00 -1.17 -8.43
CA THR A 89 -18.02 -0.10 -8.39
C THR A 89 -17.69 1.01 -7.38
N ALA A 90 -16.61 0.88 -6.60
CA ALA A 90 -16.03 1.93 -5.80
C ALA A 90 -15.30 2.91 -6.73
N THR A 91 -16.00 4.00 -7.08
CA THR A 91 -15.46 5.31 -7.42
C THR A 91 -13.97 5.30 -7.71
N SER A 92 -13.64 5.32 -9.00
CA SER A 92 -12.36 5.79 -9.53
C SER A 92 -11.77 6.81 -8.56
N ALA A 93 -10.54 6.56 -8.10
CA ALA A 93 -9.83 7.41 -7.16
C ALA A 93 -10.15 8.88 -7.47
N VAL A 94 -10.62 9.61 -6.45
CA VAL A 94 -11.09 11.00 -6.53
C VAL A 94 -10.21 11.78 -7.53
N GLY A 95 -10.73 12.03 -8.73
CA GLY A 95 -10.02 12.72 -9.80
C GLY A 95 -9.91 12.01 -11.16
N ALA A 96 -10.07 10.68 -11.24
CA ALA A 96 -10.04 9.98 -12.53
C ALA A 96 -11.40 10.11 -13.25
N LYS A 97 -11.44 10.87 -14.35
CA LYS A 97 -12.63 11.00 -15.19
C LYS A 97 -12.76 9.75 -16.05
N ASP A 98 -14.00 9.30 -16.25
CA ASP A 98 -14.30 8.29 -17.27
C ASP A 98 -13.86 8.84 -18.64
N GLY A 99 -12.76 8.31 -19.18
CA GLY A 99 -12.17 8.74 -20.45
C GLY A 99 -10.71 9.21 -20.40
N ASP A 100 -10.07 9.24 -19.23
CA ASP A 100 -8.62 9.49 -19.19
C ASP A 100 -7.87 8.29 -19.81
N GLU A 101 -7.17 8.50 -20.92
CA GLU A 101 -6.36 7.48 -21.60
C GLU A 101 -5.43 6.80 -20.56
N GLU A 102 -5.67 5.53 -20.24
CA GLU A 102 -4.87 4.81 -19.26
C GLU A 102 -3.45 4.64 -19.81
N ASP A 103 -2.44 4.94 -18.98
CA ASP A 103 -1.07 4.64 -19.35
C ASP A 103 -0.91 3.11 -19.42
N GLY A 104 -0.66 2.59 -20.62
CA GLY A 104 -0.43 1.16 -20.82
C GLY A 104 0.77 0.65 -20.01
N TRP A 105 0.84 -0.67 -19.79
CA TRP A 105 1.97 -1.34 -19.12
C TRP A 105 3.25 -1.27 -19.97
N ASN A 106 3.88 -0.11 -19.99
CA ASN A 106 5.00 0.26 -20.87
C ASN A 106 6.37 -0.23 -20.39
N LYS A 107 6.50 -0.52 -19.08
CA LYS A 107 7.72 -1.01 -18.43
C LYS A 107 7.75 -2.54 -18.41
N VAL A 108 8.17 -3.12 -19.53
CA VAL A 108 8.38 -4.56 -19.69
C VAL A 108 9.88 -4.84 -19.85
N GLN A 109 10.45 -5.61 -18.92
CA GLN A 109 11.83 -6.06 -18.96
C GLN A 109 11.90 -7.54 -19.34
N ARG A 110 12.92 -7.93 -20.10
CA ARG A 110 13.13 -9.33 -20.51
C ARG A 110 13.90 -10.10 -19.44
N VAL A 111 13.45 -11.31 -19.14
CA VAL A 111 14.16 -12.26 -18.28
C VAL A 111 14.97 -13.21 -19.16
N ILE A 112 16.29 -13.03 -19.17
CA ILE A 112 17.22 -13.86 -19.93
C ILE A 112 17.84 -14.89 -18.99
N ARG A 113 17.91 -16.15 -19.44
CA ARG A 113 18.54 -17.24 -18.71
C ARG A 113 19.45 -18.07 -19.60
N PRO A 114 20.53 -18.66 -19.06
CA PRO A 114 21.38 -19.57 -19.79
C PRO A 114 20.62 -20.88 -20.04
N MET A 115 20.41 -21.21 -21.31
CA MET A 115 19.72 -22.41 -21.77
C MET A 115 20.71 -23.36 -22.44
N PRO A 116 20.58 -24.69 -22.27
CA PRO A 116 21.51 -25.64 -22.86
C PRO A 116 21.53 -25.57 -24.40
N THR A 117 22.70 -25.38 -24.99
CA THR A 117 22.88 -25.35 -26.46
C THR A 117 22.52 -26.68 -27.11
N ALA A 118 22.65 -27.78 -26.36
CA ALA A 118 22.24 -29.12 -26.80
C ALA A 118 20.74 -29.24 -27.10
N LEU A 119 19.90 -28.38 -26.50
CA LEU A 119 18.46 -28.35 -26.75
C LEU A 119 18.07 -27.22 -27.70
N TRP A 120 18.63 -26.03 -27.48
CA TRP A 120 18.17 -24.79 -28.10
C TRP A 120 19.06 -24.23 -29.20
N GLY A 121 20.23 -24.85 -29.43
CA GLY A 121 21.17 -24.47 -30.48
C GLY A 121 20.78 -24.98 -31.85
N LYS A 122 21.37 -24.41 -32.90
CA LYS A 122 21.14 -24.88 -34.27
C LYS A 122 21.60 -26.33 -34.42
N TYR A 123 20.80 -27.12 -35.15
CA TYR A 123 21.23 -28.46 -35.53
C TYR A 123 22.35 -28.40 -36.57
N ASP A 124 23.38 -29.19 -36.34
CA ASP A 124 24.51 -29.39 -37.25
C ASP A 124 24.85 -30.88 -37.25
N GLN A 125 24.70 -31.49 -38.42
CA GLN A 125 24.90 -32.90 -38.66
C GLN A 125 26.34 -33.35 -38.36
N SER A 126 27.34 -32.46 -38.52
CA SER A 126 28.74 -32.75 -38.20
C SER A 126 29.01 -32.94 -36.71
N THR A 127 28.03 -32.58 -35.87
CA THR A 127 28.08 -32.68 -34.40
C THR A 127 27.01 -33.62 -33.83
N ASP A 128 26.32 -34.40 -34.68
CA ASP A 128 25.33 -35.38 -34.25
C ASP A 128 26.00 -36.74 -33.98
N PRO A 129 25.94 -37.27 -32.75
CA PRO A 129 26.58 -38.55 -32.41
C PRO A 129 26.05 -39.76 -33.19
N SER A 130 24.89 -39.62 -33.83
CA SER A 130 24.29 -40.66 -34.66
C SER A 130 25.00 -40.81 -36.01
N HIS A 131 25.82 -39.83 -36.41
CA HIS A 131 26.59 -39.86 -37.64
C HIS A 131 28.03 -40.35 -37.42
N ARG A 132 28.47 -41.28 -38.28
CA ARG A 132 29.77 -41.96 -38.18
C ARG A 132 30.98 -41.02 -38.29
N ASP A 133 30.82 -39.89 -38.99
CA ASP A 133 31.88 -38.91 -39.25
C ASP A 133 31.78 -37.68 -38.33
N ALA A 134 30.97 -37.73 -37.28
CA ALA A 134 30.78 -36.60 -36.38
C ALA A 134 32.01 -36.33 -35.51
N SER A 135 32.33 -35.04 -35.33
CA SER A 135 33.49 -34.62 -34.53
C SER A 135 33.20 -34.69 -33.03
N GLN A 136 33.67 -35.76 -32.39
CA GLN A 136 33.55 -35.95 -30.93
C GLN A 136 34.19 -34.81 -30.13
N ALA A 137 35.29 -34.23 -30.63
CA ALA A 137 35.97 -33.12 -30.00
C ALA A 137 35.12 -31.84 -29.99
N ALA A 138 34.33 -31.58 -31.04
CA ALA A 138 33.44 -30.44 -31.11
C ALA A 138 32.24 -30.61 -30.15
N MET A 139 31.71 -31.83 -30.05
CA MET A 139 30.57 -32.16 -29.17
C MET A 139 30.89 -32.04 -27.68
N LEU A 140 32.10 -32.44 -27.28
CA LEU A 140 32.56 -32.43 -25.89
C LEU A 140 33.28 -31.13 -25.52
N SER A 141 33.27 -30.13 -26.41
CA SER A 141 33.93 -28.86 -26.14
C SER A 141 33.20 -28.09 -25.03
N PRO A 142 33.92 -27.61 -23.99
CA PRO A 142 33.30 -26.87 -22.89
C PRO A 142 32.93 -25.43 -23.26
N SER A 143 33.35 -24.95 -24.44
CA SER A 143 33.35 -23.53 -24.77
C SER A 143 31.99 -22.95 -25.18
N ASN A 144 30.92 -23.75 -25.35
CA ASN A 144 29.59 -23.27 -25.78
C ASN A 144 28.40 -24.08 -25.23
N GLY A 145 28.49 -24.54 -23.97
CA GLY A 145 27.47 -25.42 -23.37
C GLY A 145 26.09 -24.78 -23.16
N THR A 146 26.03 -23.45 -23.03
CA THR A 146 24.79 -22.71 -22.80
C THR A 146 24.71 -21.45 -23.65
N LYS A 147 23.49 -21.07 -24.05
CA LYS A 147 23.16 -19.84 -24.78
C LYS A 147 22.18 -18.99 -23.97
N GLN A 148 22.39 -17.68 -23.93
CA GLN A 148 21.52 -16.76 -23.22
C GLN A 148 20.24 -16.51 -24.02
N LEU A 149 19.11 -17.01 -23.53
CA LEU A 149 17.83 -16.92 -24.23
C LEU A 149 16.76 -16.31 -23.33
N MET A 150 15.82 -15.59 -23.94
CA MET A 150 14.69 -15.00 -23.23
C MET A 150 13.72 -16.10 -22.81
N THR A 151 13.41 -16.16 -21.52
CA THR A 151 12.51 -17.18 -20.94
C THR A 151 11.37 -16.57 -20.15
N GLY A 152 11.24 -15.25 -20.14
CA GLY A 152 10.18 -14.59 -19.41
C GLY A 152 10.26 -13.08 -19.51
N VAL A 153 9.33 -12.43 -18.83
CA VAL A 153 9.24 -10.97 -18.73
C VAL A 153 8.92 -10.54 -17.31
N ASP A 154 9.54 -9.45 -16.88
CA ASP A 154 9.18 -8.73 -15.67
C ASP A 154 8.39 -7.49 -16.09
N ILE A 155 7.19 -7.36 -15.53
CA ILE A 155 6.22 -6.33 -15.87
C ILE A 155 6.05 -5.43 -14.65
N HIS A 156 6.28 -4.13 -14.84
CA HIS A 156 6.09 -3.12 -13.81
C HIS A 156 4.82 -2.32 -14.08
N ALA A 157 4.18 -1.87 -12.99
CA ALA A 157 3.05 -0.97 -13.05
C ALA A 157 3.36 0.26 -13.92
N PRO A 158 2.35 0.79 -14.63
CA PRO A 158 2.46 2.07 -15.31
C PRO A 158 2.92 3.18 -14.37
N ASP A 159 3.45 4.26 -14.96
CA ASP A 159 3.87 5.42 -14.20
C ASP A 159 2.71 6.02 -13.41
N ALA A 160 2.99 6.48 -12.19
CA ALA A 160 1.99 7.17 -11.39
C ALA A 160 1.66 8.50 -12.08
N LYS A 161 0.37 8.73 -12.36
CA LYS A 161 -0.10 10.02 -12.87
C LYS A 161 0.02 11.07 -11.77
N PHE A 162 0.71 12.15 -12.07
CA PHE A 162 0.73 13.32 -11.20
C PHE A 162 -0.62 14.03 -11.31
N SER A 163 -1.18 14.44 -10.16
CA SER A 163 -2.31 15.36 -10.20
C SER A 163 -1.83 16.66 -10.87
N ALA A 164 -2.54 17.09 -11.92
CA ALA A 164 -2.31 18.38 -12.55
C ALA A 164 -2.89 19.54 -11.72
N GLU A 165 -3.53 19.24 -10.58
CA GLU A 165 -4.07 20.25 -9.71
C GLU A 165 -2.93 21.07 -9.09
N VAL A 166 -2.82 22.31 -9.54
CA VAL A 166 -2.09 23.34 -8.81
C VAL A 166 -2.74 23.43 -7.44
N PRO A 167 -1.98 23.26 -6.34
CA PRO A 167 -2.55 23.43 -5.01
C PRO A 167 -3.16 24.82 -4.95
N ILE A 168 -4.46 24.91 -4.65
CA ILE A 168 -5.13 26.19 -4.45
C ILE A 168 -4.34 26.90 -3.36
N GLN A 169 -3.77 28.06 -3.69
CA GLN A 169 -2.96 28.81 -2.73
C GLN A 169 -3.86 29.20 -1.56
N PHE A 170 -3.59 28.61 -0.40
CA PHE A 170 -4.29 28.91 0.83
C PHE A 170 -3.85 30.29 1.33
N ASN A 171 -4.66 31.32 1.12
CA ASN A 171 -4.41 32.61 1.74
C ASN A 171 -4.84 32.56 3.20
N VAL A 172 -3.87 32.40 4.10
CA VAL A 172 -4.10 32.35 5.55
C VAL A 172 -4.82 33.60 6.04
N VAL A 173 -4.51 34.78 5.47
CA VAL A 173 -5.09 36.05 5.90
C VAL A 173 -6.57 36.13 5.50
N ASP A 174 -6.91 35.73 4.28
CA ASP A 174 -8.30 35.73 3.82
C ASP A 174 -9.13 34.65 4.52
N THR A 175 -8.53 33.50 4.81
CA THR A 175 -9.25 32.37 5.42
C THR A 175 -9.47 32.55 6.92
N MET A 176 -8.50 33.13 7.63
CA MET A 176 -8.65 33.44 9.06
C MET A 176 -9.59 34.64 9.30
N GLY A 177 -9.88 35.44 8.27
CA GLY A 177 -10.86 36.53 8.31
C GLY A 177 -12.27 36.15 7.88
N GLN A 178 -12.50 34.92 7.41
CA GLN A 178 -13.81 34.44 6.98
C GLN A 178 -14.50 33.65 8.09
N ASP A 179 -15.69 34.09 8.49
CA ASP A 179 -16.61 33.27 9.29
C ASP A 179 -17.13 32.11 8.45
N VAL A 180 -17.27 30.93 9.07
CA VAL A 180 -17.88 29.74 8.45
C VAL A 180 -19.38 29.99 8.25
N LYS A 181 -19.75 30.60 7.12
CA LYS A 181 -21.13 30.83 6.72
C LYS A 181 -21.59 29.72 5.77
N PHE A 182 -22.57 28.92 6.17
CA PHE A 182 -23.29 28.04 5.25
C PHE A 182 -24.17 28.87 4.30
N GLU A 183 -24.59 28.29 3.16
CA GLU A 183 -25.41 28.94 2.11
C GLU A 183 -26.68 29.67 2.61
N SER A 184 -27.13 29.38 3.83
CA SER A 184 -28.29 30.01 4.47
C SER A 184 -27.98 31.23 5.36
N GLY A 185 -26.71 31.65 5.47
CA GLY A 185 -26.31 32.83 6.26
C GLY A 185 -26.43 32.66 7.78
N LYS A 186 -26.63 31.43 8.27
CA LYS A 186 -26.70 31.10 9.70
C LYS A 186 -25.37 30.52 10.19
N GLU A 187 -24.95 30.94 11.38
CA GLU A 187 -23.84 30.31 12.09
C GLU A 187 -24.14 28.82 12.36
N PRO A 188 -23.13 27.95 12.32
CA PRO A 188 -23.30 26.55 12.66
C PRO A 188 -23.75 26.42 14.13
N VAL A 189 -25.01 26.05 14.33
CA VAL A 189 -25.51 25.69 15.65
C VAL A 189 -24.99 24.29 15.97
N PHE A 190 -24.02 24.21 16.86
CA PHE A 190 -23.60 22.92 17.40
C PHE A 190 -24.81 22.27 18.09
N PRO A 191 -25.10 20.98 17.81
CA PRO A 191 -26.19 20.30 18.48
C PRO A 191 -25.87 20.27 19.99
N ASN A 192 -26.74 20.89 20.79
CA ASN A 192 -26.62 20.78 22.24
C ASN A 192 -26.77 19.31 22.62
N PRO A 193 -25.75 18.69 23.24
CA PRO A 193 -25.86 17.31 23.66
C PRO A 193 -27.04 17.19 24.63
N LYS A 194 -27.97 16.26 24.34
CA LYS A 194 -29.03 15.92 25.29
C LYS A 194 -28.36 15.31 26.51
N LEU A 195 -28.43 15.98 27.66
CA LEU A 195 -27.95 15.43 28.93
C LEU A 195 -28.77 14.18 29.25
N VAL A 196 -28.15 13.01 29.11
CA VAL A 196 -28.84 11.72 29.24
C VAL A 196 -29.09 11.37 30.72
N ASN A 197 -28.34 11.95 31.67
CA ASN A 197 -28.55 11.77 33.10
C ASN A 197 -27.81 12.86 33.93
N ALA A 198 -28.52 13.56 34.82
CA ALA A 198 -27.95 14.57 35.72
C ALA A 198 -26.92 14.00 36.71
N ALA A 199 -27.00 12.70 37.01
CA ALA A 199 -26.01 12.01 37.85
C ALA A 199 -24.61 11.92 37.22
N TRP A 200 -24.49 12.19 35.92
CA TRP A 200 -23.22 12.21 35.19
C TRP A 200 -22.70 13.64 35.00
N SER A 201 -23.42 14.64 35.50
CA SER A 201 -22.97 16.02 35.45
C SER A 201 -21.82 16.22 36.44
N PRO A 202 -20.73 16.89 36.01
CA PRO A 202 -19.65 17.24 36.91
C PRO A 202 -20.16 18.19 37.98
N VAL A 203 -19.64 18.04 39.21
CA VAL A 203 -19.80 19.04 40.27
C VAL A 203 -19.19 20.35 39.78
N ALA A 204 -19.90 21.46 39.99
CA ALA A 204 -19.38 22.77 39.65
C ALA A 204 -18.07 23.02 40.40
N PRO A 205 -17.01 23.51 39.73
CA PRO A 205 -15.74 23.78 40.39
C PRO A 205 -15.93 24.85 41.46
N SER A 206 -15.24 24.73 42.59
CA SER A 206 -15.23 25.81 43.58
C SER A 206 -14.35 26.96 43.08
N MET A 207 -14.53 28.15 43.67
CA MET A 207 -13.66 29.30 43.36
C MET A 207 -12.19 29.06 43.78
N ASN A 208 -11.91 28.03 44.58
CA ASN A 208 -10.57 27.72 45.07
C ASN A 208 -10.14 26.30 44.66
N TRP A 209 -9.30 26.22 43.64
CA TRP A 209 -8.79 24.96 43.08
C TRP A 209 -8.08 24.06 44.11
N GLN A 210 -7.56 24.63 45.20
CA GLN A 210 -6.87 23.90 46.26
C GLN A 210 -7.85 23.07 47.11
N ASP A 211 -9.06 23.58 47.29
CA ASP A 211 -10.12 22.90 48.01
C ASP A 211 -10.67 21.76 47.17
N ASP A 212 -10.90 21.99 45.87
CA ASP A 212 -11.29 20.95 44.91
C ASP A 212 -10.24 19.82 44.83
N ALA A 213 -8.96 20.19 44.75
CA ALA A 213 -7.85 19.25 44.75
C ALA A 213 -7.85 18.35 46.01
N LYS A 214 -8.15 18.93 47.18
CA LYS A 214 -8.18 18.20 48.44
C LYS A 214 -9.37 17.25 48.48
N ILE A 215 -10.56 17.73 48.12
CA ILE A 215 -11.79 16.92 48.05
C ILE A 215 -11.60 15.73 47.13
N ILE A 216 -11.06 15.94 45.91
CA ILE A 216 -10.81 14.85 44.95
C ILE A 216 -9.80 13.85 45.50
N THR A 217 -8.71 14.33 46.12
CA THR A 217 -7.68 13.45 46.68
C THR A 217 -8.20 12.63 47.84
N ASP A 218 -9.03 13.23 48.70
CA ASP A 218 -9.62 12.56 49.86
C ASP A 218 -10.69 11.55 49.42
N GLU A 219 -11.55 11.90 48.45
CA GLU A 219 -12.55 10.98 47.88
C GLU A 219 -11.87 9.76 47.22
N TRP A 220 -10.81 9.98 46.44
CA TRP A 220 -10.04 8.89 45.82
C TRP A 220 -9.30 8.01 46.83
N LYS A 221 -8.96 8.55 48.01
CA LYS A 221 -8.36 7.76 49.10
C LYS A 221 -9.41 7.01 49.92
N ASP A 222 -10.63 7.53 50.01
CA ASP A 222 -11.69 7.00 50.86
C ASP A 222 -12.79 6.22 50.12
N MET A 223 -12.63 5.97 48.81
CA MET A 223 -13.44 5.02 47.99
C MET A 223 -13.27 3.55 48.44
N LYS A 224 -13.47 3.26 49.72
CA LYS A 224 -13.40 1.91 50.29
C LYS A 224 -14.67 1.15 49.91
N GLY A 225 -14.52 0.16 49.02
CA GLY A 225 -15.54 -0.86 48.74
C GLY A 225 -16.34 -0.65 47.46
N ILE A 226 -16.68 0.59 47.07
CA ILE A 226 -17.47 0.85 45.84
C ILE A 226 -16.65 0.49 44.59
N ALA A 227 -15.41 0.99 44.49
CA ALA A 227 -14.53 0.69 43.35
C ALA A 227 -14.23 -0.81 43.24
N VAL A 228 -14.12 -1.51 44.37
CA VAL A 228 -13.93 -2.97 44.41
C VAL A 228 -15.17 -3.70 43.88
N SER A 229 -16.36 -3.24 44.28
CA SER A 229 -17.64 -3.78 43.80
C SER A 229 -17.82 -3.57 42.29
N VAL A 230 -17.53 -2.37 41.77
CA VAL A 230 -17.62 -2.06 40.32
C VAL A 230 -16.62 -2.88 39.51
N VAL A 231 -15.36 -2.98 39.97
CA VAL A 231 -14.35 -3.82 39.30
C VAL A 231 -14.75 -5.29 39.34
N SER A 232 -15.38 -5.76 40.42
CA SER A 232 -15.92 -7.13 40.48
C SER A 232 -17.07 -7.36 39.49
N MET A 233 -17.94 -6.37 39.32
CA MET A 233 -19.01 -6.40 38.31
C MET A 233 -18.42 -6.47 36.90
N TRP A 234 -17.41 -5.66 36.59
CA TRP A 234 -16.76 -5.66 35.27
C TRP A 234 -16.08 -6.99 34.94
N LYS A 235 -15.49 -7.66 35.94
CA LYS A 235 -14.95 -9.03 35.77
C LYS A 235 -16.03 -10.05 35.39
N GLY A 236 -17.28 -9.84 35.82
CA GLY A 236 -18.42 -10.72 35.52
C GLY A 236 -19.08 -10.46 34.16
N VAL A 237 -18.89 -9.29 33.56
CA VAL A 237 -19.53 -8.93 32.28
C VAL A 237 -18.82 -9.62 31.11
N SER A 238 -19.60 -10.32 30.27
CA SER A 238 -19.09 -11.12 29.14
C SER A 238 -18.27 -10.33 28.12
N ALA A 239 -18.52 -9.02 27.99
CA ALA A 239 -17.77 -8.12 27.11
C ALA A 239 -16.29 -7.96 27.49
N PHE A 240 -15.92 -8.20 28.75
CA PHE A 240 -14.54 -8.05 29.25
C PHE A 240 -13.81 -9.40 29.39
N LYS A 241 -14.37 -10.51 28.89
CA LYS A 241 -13.74 -11.84 28.93
C LYS A 241 -12.44 -11.95 28.13
N MET A 242 -12.19 -11.03 27.19
CA MET A 242 -10.94 -10.95 26.43
C MET A 242 -9.82 -10.21 27.16
N TRP A 243 -10.09 -9.60 28.32
CA TRP A 243 -9.11 -8.84 29.07
C TRP A 243 -8.46 -9.73 30.15
N ASP A 244 -7.16 -9.54 30.40
CA ASP A 244 -6.49 -10.20 31.52
C ASP A 244 -6.90 -9.55 32.85
N THR A 245 -8.01 -10.06 33.40
CA THR A 245 -8.65 -9.55 34.61
C THR A 245 -7.92 -9.93 35.91
N LYS A 246 -6.80 -10.68 35.83
CA LYS A 246 -6.03 -11.12 37.01
C LYS A 246 -5.46 -9.94 37.80
N ASN A 247 -5.11 -8.85 37.12
CA ASN A 247 -4.50 -7.67 37.72
C ASN A 247 -5.49 -6.52 37.99
N PHE A 248 -6.79 -6.75 37.77
CA PHE A 248 -7.80 -5.72 37.94
C PHE A 248 -8.09 -5.56 39.43
N SER A 249 -7.76 -4.39 39.97
CA SER A 249 -7.99 -4.03 41.34
C SER A 249 -8.80 -2.73 41.40
N GLY A 250 -9.81 -2.72 42.28
CA GLY A 250 -10.53 -1.49 42.66
C GLY A 250 -9.83 -0.72 43.78
N ALA A 251 -8.59 -1.08 44.14
CA ALA A 251 -7.81 -0.33 45.10
C ALA A 251 -7.35 1.01 44.50
N ALA A 252 -7.34 2.05 45.34
CA ALA A 252 -6.88 3.37 44.93
C ALA A 252 -5.42 3.33 44.42
N PRO A 253 -5.14 3.86 43.22
CA PRO A 253 -3.79 3.88 42.66
C PRO A 253 -2.94 4.95 43.37
N LEU A 254 -2.27 4.56 44.46
CA LEU A 254 -1.52 5.46 45.35
C LEU A 254 -0.55 6.40 44.61
N LYS A 255 0.22 5.87 43.65
CA LYS A 255 1.16 6.68 42.86
C LYS A 255 0.48 7.76 42.03
N THR A 256 -0.68 7.45 41.43
CA THR A 256 -1.45 8.39 40.62
C THR A 256 -2.07 9.46 41.52
N VAL A 257 -2.60 9.05 42.68
CA VAL A 257 -3.16 9.97 43.67
C VAL A 257 -2.12 10.99 44.16
N GLU A 258 -0.89 10.54 44.41
CA GLU A 258 0.22 11.41 44.82
C GLU A 258 0.72 12.34 43.70
N THR A 259 0.55 11.96 42.44
CA THR A 259 1.09 12.69 41.28
C THR A 259 0.05 13.49 40.50
N PHE A 260 -1.22 13.54 40.93
CA PHE A 260 -2.28 14.29 40.26
C PHE A 260 -1.88 15.74 39.92
N LYS A 261 -1.28 16.44 40.89
CA LYS A 261 -0.81 17.83 40.73
C LYS A 261 0.28 18.01 39.67
N LYS A 262 0.97 16.93 39.28
CA LYS A 262 2.06 16.95 38.29
C LYS A 262 1.59 16.44 36.92
N LEU A 263 0.62 15.52 36.89
CA LEU A 263 0.17 14.86 35.67
C LEU A 263 -0.92 15.64 34.93
N TYR A 264 -1.73 16.43 35.63
CA TYR A 264 -2.87 17.13 35.03
C TYR A 264 -2.72 18.65 35.12
N LEU A 265 -3.10 19.33 34.04
CA LEU A 265 -3.17 20.80 33.99
C LEU A 265 -4.35 21.36 34.81
N SER A 266 -5.36 20.53 35.05
CA SER A 266 -6.51 20.83 35.91
C SER A 266 -6.95 19.57 36.65
N MET A 267 -7.51 19.73 37.85
CA MET A 267 -7.99 18.59 38.63
C MET A 267 -9.21 17.93 37.95
N PRO A 268 -9.31 16.59 37.96
CA PRO A 268 -10.43 15.89 37.35
C PRO A 268 -11.72 16.18 38.13
N ALA A 269 -12.82 16.51 37.44
CA ALA A 269 -14.09 16.76 38.09
C ALA A 269 -14.71 15.48 38.65
N LEU A 270 -15.27 15.56 39.87
CA LEU A 270 -16.15 14.52 40.40
C LEU A 270 -17.55 14.70 39.80
N THR A 271 -18.27 13.60 39.60
CA THR A 271 -19.70 13.66 39.29
C THR A 271 -20.49 14.01 40.55
N ALA A 272 -21.59 14.75 40.41
CA ALA A 272 -22.48 15.00 41.53
C ALA A 272 -22.97 13.67 42.10
N SER A 273 -22.63 13.36 43.35
CA SER A 273 -23.13 12.18 44.05
C SER A 273 -24.66 12.27 44.12
N GLY A 274 -25.34 11.26 43.60
CA GLY A 274 -26.77 11.04 43.86
C GLY A 274 -26.99 10.51 45.27
#